data_AF-A0A521YU04-F1
#
_entry.id   AF-A0A521YU04-F1
#
_cell.length_a   1.000
_cell.length_b   1.000
_cell.length_c   1.000
_cell.angle_alpha   90.00
_cell.angle_beta   90.00
_cell.angle_gamma   90.00
#
_symmetry.space_group_name_H-M   'P 1'
#
loop_
_entity.id
_entity.type
_entity.pdbx_description
1 polymer ?
#
loop_
_entity_poly.entity_id
_entity_poly.type
_entity_poly.pdbx_seq_one_letter_code
_entity_poly.pdbx_strand_id
1 'polypeptide(L)' 'MSRAKKKRGPYNTLPRKLLDILAVGGARKIGILRSWARSERYGDCQFDQAVHRLKQEGKVRERMRFGGLHLEVAQ' A
#
# COMPACT_ATOMS: atom_id res chain seq x y z
N MET A 1 2.68 12.98 -30.08
CA MET A 1 3.18 11.62 -29.77
C MET A 1 4.67 11.68 -29.52
N SER A 2 5.15 11.37 -28.30
CA SER A 2 6.52 10.89 -27.97
C SER A 2 6.69 10.84 -26.45
N ARG A 3 6.69 9.63 -25.87
CA ARG A 3 7.85 8.75 -25.58
C ARG A 3 8.53 9.11 -24.25
N ALA A 4 8.20 8.29 -23.26
CA ALA A 4 8.74 8.28 -21.90
C ALA A 4 10.24 7.96 -21.86
N LYS A 5 11.00 8.68 -21.02
CA LYS A 5 12.15 8.17 -20.25
C LYS A 5 12.32 8.96 -18.94
N LYS A 6 11.42 8.77 -17.97
CA LYS A 6 11.73 9.02 -16.55
C LYS A 6 12.33 7.73 -15.96
N LYS A 7 13.66 7.57 -16.03
CA LYS A 7 14.39 6.70 -15.09
C LYS A 7 14.53 7.43 -13.76
N ARG A 8 13.43 7.58 -13.02
CA ARG A 8 13.48 7.74 -11.55
C ARG A 8 13.13 6.36 -11.02
N GLY A 9 14.04 5.74 -10.28
CA GLY A 9 13.89 4.36 -9.81
C GLY A 9 12.47 4.09 -9.26
N PRO A 10 11.77 3.05 -9.73
CA PRO A 10 10.31 2.93 -9.60
C PRO A 10 9.80 2.54 -8.19
N TYR A 11 10.65 2.55 -7.15
CA TYR A 11 10.35 1.96 -5.84
C TYR A 11 9.99 2.95 -4.72
N ASN A 12 9.76 4.23 -5.02
CA ASN A 12 9.81 5.30 -4.01
C ASN A 12 8.47 5.90 -3.54
N THR A 13 7.32 5.33 -3.93
CA THR A 13 6.01 5.84 -3.51
C THR A 13 5.34 4.90 -2.51
N LEU A 14 4.74 5.47 -1.47
CA LEU A 14 4.04 4.73 -0.42
C LEU A 14 3.01 3.70 -0.97
N PRO A 15 2.18 4.03 -1.98
CA PRO A 15 1.27 3.04 -2.56
C PRO A 15 1.99 1.82 -3.17
N ARG A 16 3.14 2.02 -3.82
CA ARG A 16 3.91 0.92 -4.43
C ARG A 16 4.56 0.05 -3.36
N LYS A 17 5.18 0.67 -2.34
CA LYS A 17 5.77 -0.06 -1.20
C LYS A 17 4.72 -0.90 -0.46
N LEU A 18 3.50 -0.37 -0.28
CA LEU A 18 2.40 -1.13 0.31
C LEU A 18 2.04 -2.36 -0.52
N LEU A 19 1.94 -2.22 -1.84
CA LEU A 19 1.69 -3.36 -2.73
C LEU A 19 2.82 -4.40 -2.66
N ASP A 20 4.09 -3.99 -2.63
CA ASP A 20 5.21 -4.93 -2.54
C ASP A 20 5.18 -5.71 -1.20
N ILE A 21 4.90 -5.03 -0.08
CA ILE A 21 4.76 -5.66 1.24
C ILE A 21 3.61 -6.69 1.26
N LEU A 22 2.49 -6.36 0.61
CA LEU A 22 1.33 -7.23 0.51
C LEU A 22 1.52 -8.35 -0.53
N ALA A 23 2.31 -8.13 -1.56
CA ALA A 23 2.63 -9.14 -2.58
C ALA A 23 3.54 -10.24 -1.99
N VAL A 24 4.46 -9.88 -1.09
CA VAL A 24 5.34 -10.86 -0.42
C VAL A 24 4.65 -11.55 0.75
N GLY A 25 3.89 -10.80 1.56
CA GLY A 25 3.31 -11.30 2.81
C GLY A 25 1.83 -11.66 2.76
N GLY A 26 1.16 -11.47 1.63
CA GLY A 26 -0.30 -11.61 1.52
C GLY A 26 -1.06 -10.60 2.39
N ALA A 27 -2.14 -11.05 3.02
CA ALA A 27 -3.04 -10.22 3.81
C ALA A 27 -2.40 -9.76 5.15
N ARG A 28 -1.97 -8.51 5.25
CA ARG A 28 -1.39 -7.95 6.49
C ARG A 28 -2.39 -7.07 7.24
N LYS A 29 -2.31 -7.09 8.57
CA LYS A 29 -3.11 -6.23 9.44
C LYS A 29 -2.81 -4.75 9.16
N ILE A 30 -3.86 -3.94 8.98
CA ILE A 30 -3.71 -2.51 8.66
C ILE A 30 -2.95 -1.76 9.75
N GLY A 31 -3.16 -2.12 11.03
CA GLY A 31 -2.40 -1.55 12.13
C GLY A 31 -0.88 -1.77 12.00
N ILE A 32 -0.45 -2.93 11.49
CA ILE A 32 0.98 -3.22 11.25
C ILE A 32 1.50 -2.36 10.09
N LEU A 33 0.74 -2.25 9.00
CA LEU A 33 1.12 -1.41 7.86
C LEU A 33 1.19 0.08 8.23
N ARG A 34 0.28 0.54 9.09
CA ARG A 34 0.28 1.91 9.64
C ARG A 34 1.52 2.17 10.50
N SER A 35 1.85 1.25 11.42
CA SER A 35 3.08 1.36 12.24
C SER A 35 4.35 1.35 11.39
N TRP A 36 4.41 0.49 10.37
CA TRP A 36 5.52 0.48 9.40
C TRP A 36 5.60 1.80 8.63
N ALA A 37 4.48 2.33 8.14
CA ALA A 37 4.45 3.60 7.42
C ALA A 37 4.98 4.76 8.29
N ARG A 38 4.62 4.79 9.58
CA ARG A 38 5.19 5.75 10.55
C ARG A 38 6.71 5.57 10.71
N SER A 39 7.22 4.35 10.78
CA SER A 39 8.67 4.10 10.87
C SER A 39 9.43 4.59 9.63
N GLU A 40 8.78 4.60 8.47
CA GLU A 40 9.30 5.14 7.21
C GLU A 40 9.08 6.66 7.06
N ARG A 41 8.66 7.34 8.13
CA ARG A 41 8.36 8.79 8.18
C ARG A 41 7.16 9.22 7.34
N TYR A 42 6.24 8.31 7.02
CA TYR A 42 4.94 8.65 6.46
C TYR A 42 3.92 8.94 7.57
N GLY A 43 3.14 10.00 7.40
CA GLY A 43 2.04 10.32 8.31
C GLY A 43 0.83 9.41 8.13
N ASP A 44 -0.03 9.32 9.14
CA ASP A 44 -1.28 8.54 9.08
C ASP A 44 -2.19 8.99 7.94
N CYS A 45 -2.30 10.30 7.72
CA CYS A 45 -3.06 10.86 6.60
C CYS A 45 -2.52 10.40 5.23
N GLN A 46 -1.19 10.35 5.07
CA GLN A 46 -0.56 9.87 3.84
C GLN A 46 -0.80 8.38 3.62
N PHE A 47 -0.74 7.60 4.71
CA PHE A 47 -1.08 6.17 4.69
C PHE A 47 -2.53 5.94 4.30
N ASP A 48 -3.47 6.64 4.92
CA ASP A 48 -4.90 6.51 4.65
C ASP A 48 -5.22 6.93 3.20
N GLN A 49 -4.61 8.01 2.70
CA GLN A 49 -4.72 8.41 1.29
C GLN A 49 -4.16 7.34 0.34
N ALA A 50 -3.00 6.76 0.66
CA ALA A 50 -2.39 5.71 -0.17
C ALA A 50 -3.28 4.46 -0.21
N VAL A 51 -3.77 4.00 0.93
CA VAL A 51 -4.68 2.85 1.03
C VAL A 51 -5.99 3.15 0.30
N HIS A 52 -6.59 4.32 0.50
CA HIS A 52 -7.81 4.73 -0.19
C HIS A 52 -7.61 4.74 -1.71
N ARG A 53 -6.52 5.31 -2.21
CA ARG A 53 -6.18 5.30 -3.63
C ARG A 53 -6.03 3.88 -4.18
N LEU A 54 -5.30 3.01 -3.47
CA LEU A 54 -5.13 1.62 -3.91
C LEU A 54 -6.45 0.84 -3.97
N LYS A 55 -7.40 1.13 -3.07
CA LYS A 55 -8.75 0.55 -3.10
C LYS A 55 -9.55 1.05 -4.30
N GLN A 56 -9.53 2.36 -4.56
CA GLN A 56 -10.20 2.98 -5.71
C GLN A 56 -9.65 2.44 -7.04
N GLU A 57 -8.34 2.19 -7.09
CA GLU A 57 -7.69 1.54 -8.23
C GLU A 57 -7.97 0.02 -8.30
N GLY A 58 -8.72 -0.54 -7.35
CA GLY A 58 -9.06 -1.96 -7.29
C GLY A 58 -7.87 -2.88 -7.01
N LYS A 59 -6.74 -2.35 -6.52
CA LYS A 59 -5.49 -3.09 -6.30
C LYS A 59 -5.39 -3.76 -4.95
N VAL A 60 -6.12 -3.25 -3.97
CA VAL A 60 -6.19 -3.83 -2.63
C VAL A 60 -7.64 -3.88 -2.16
N ARG A 61 -7.93 -4.85 -1.30
CA ARG A 61 -9.22 -4.98 -0.62
C ARG A 61 -8.99 -5.11 0.88
N GLU A 62 -9.94 -4.57 1.62
CA GLU A 62 -10.00 -4.79 3.06
C GLU A 62 -10.80 -6.02 3.37
N ARG A 63 -10.27 -6.84 4.28
CA ARG A 63 -10.96 -8.02 4.78
C ARG A 63 -10.86 -8.08 6.29
N MET A 64 -12.01 -8.24 6.93
CA MET A 64 -12.07 -8.56 8.34
C MET A 64 -11.58 -10.01 8.52
N ARG A 65 -10.53 -10.21 9.30
CA ARG A 65 -10.05 -11.55 9.70
C ARG A 65 -9.93 -11.58 11.23
N PHE A 66 -9.79 -12.77 11.79
CA PHE A 66 -9.69 -12.94 13.24
C PHE A 66 -8.55 -12.06 13.80
N GLY A 67 -8.88 -11.11 14.68
CA GLY A 67 -7.89 -10.18 15.25
C GLY A 67 -7.74 -8.82 14.54
N GLY A 68 -8.58 -8.49 13.55
CA GLY A 68 -8.78 -7.12 13.07
C GLY A 68 -8.93 -6.95 11.55
N LEU A 69 -8.73 -5.71 11.09
CA LEU A 69 -8.82 -5.35 9.68
C LEU A 69 -7.51 -5.64 8.96
N HIS A 70 -7.57 -6.44 7.90
CA HIS A 70 -6.43 -6.80 7.06
C HIS A 70 -6.58 -6.17 5.66
N LEU A 71 -5.46 -5.80 5.07
CA LEU A 71 -5.36 -5.37 3.69
C LEU A 71 -4.73 -6.49 2.88
N GLU A 72 -5.32 -6.84 1.74
CA GLU A 72 -4.80 -7.86 0.82
C GLU A 72 -4.77 -7.30 -0.61
N VAL A 73 -3.84 -7.77 -1.45
CA VAL A 73 -3.83 -7.42 -2.88
C VAL A 73 -5.06 -8.05 -3.54
N ALA A 74 -5.80 -7.25 -4.29
CA ALA A 74 -6.88 -7.74 -5.14
C ALA A 74 -6.27 -8.19 -6.47
N GLN A 75 -6.39 -9.49 -6.76
CA GLN A 75 -6.08 -10.06 -8.08
C GLN A 75 -7.30 -9.94 -9.00
#